data_AF-A0A9P9LFB7-F1
#
_entry.id   AF-A0A9P9LFB7-F1
#
_cell.length_a   1.000
_cell.length_b   1.000
_cell.length_c   1.000
_cell.angle_alpha   90.00
_cell.angle_beta   90.00
_cell.angle_gamma   90.00
#
_symmetry.space_group_name_H-M   'P 1'
#
loop_
_entity.id
_entity.type
_entity.pdbx_description
1 polymer ?
#
loop_
_entity_poly.entity_id
_entity_poly.type
_entity_poly.pdbx_seq_one_letter_code
_entity_poly.pdbx_strand_id
1 'polypeptide(L)'
;MSPPDFPVRSQPEVDSNTKSPLNRGVQASETVVSTPSSSCRYPILNPLIPVLEKIIPISVACELLELYFEQPGSSLLKFTSPYVLTHILRRRPILHPTHPRATSQGLLFAMLHATAHTADTACFYVPGSRAKICDALYIATVQHLRDSDDWHRMLDAQRQPNTTNGKYSDDLGPTAGTDELLTLILLTVVVSGGTFKADCLRWWRKSINLARILKLNQLDSKRRSEDYHLHLLDVEAMEEKRRLFWLVFCLDRHLALSYNAPLSIFDADILVYLPLPEKLWEDIDLHFSSVRNHRVYGPSMVVSGTGFFEFFLPLMTILGDIVILHHRRLHPRFGTLEDADDTTVVEGLLEKCQHSIHELQESANNTGALRRASTATNGPEEMDSANNIERATYAARVGLVAAYGTHILHVLAVLLYGKWDPLDMLSTSTTSNVADEHNTTANSDDWVTPARFIKCASHAVSGSQAVAAIIKLDPELAFMPYLFGIYLLHGSFILLLFADRMPQLGGPNPEVEEACETIVRAHEICIVTLSTEFQRSFRRILRSTLYAVRSTEPKLIDPARRKALEMYRWTRGGRGLAL
;
A
#
# COMPACT_ATOMS: atom_id res chain seq x y z
N MET A 1 -16.72 50.73 38.32
CA MET A 1 -16.74 50.14 39.68
C MET A 1 -15.76 48.99 39.67
N SER A 2 -14.70 49.13 40.47
CA SER A 2 -13.64 48.17 40.74
C SER A 2 -13.51 48.05 42.26
N PRO A 3 -13.13 46.91 42.85
CA PRO A 3 -12.86 46.82 44.28
C PRO A 3 -11.34 46.89 44.60
N PRO A 4 -10.95 47.27 45.83
CA PRO A 4 -9.55 47.37 46.27
C PRO A 4 -9.10 46.32 47.32
N ASP A 5 -7.90 45.81 47.12
CA ASP A 5 -6.66 45.69 47.95
C ASP A 5 -6.52 45.80 49.50
N PHE A 6 -5.69 44.84 50.01
CA PHE A 6 -4.63 44.84 51.07
C PHE A 6 -4.96 44.91 52.61
N PRO A 7 -4.05 44.57 53.58
CA PRO A 7 -2.65 44.07 53.53
C PRO A 7 -2.22 42.93 54.54
N VAL A 8 -0.91 42.64 54.54
CA VAL A 8 -0.01 41.65 55.21
C VAL A 8 0.43 41.99 56.67
N ARG A 9 0.67 41.01 57.58
CA ARG A 9 1.92 40.85 58.41
C ARG A 9 1.98 39.62 59.38
N SER A 10 3.23 39.18 59.55
CA SER A 10 3.98 38.17 60.35
C SER A 10 3.80 37.94 61.88
N GLN A 11 3.96 36.65 62.29
CA GLN A 11 4.63 35.96 63.46
C GLN A 11 4.66 36.53 64.91
N PRO A 12 4.74 35.65 65.95
CA PRO A 12 6.03 35.27 66.59
C PRO A 12 6.17 33.81 67.15
N GLU A 13 7.40 33.47 67.59
CA GLU A 13 7.99 32.21 68.11
C GLU A 13 7.63 31.83 69.58
N VAL A 14 7.93 30.58 70.00
CA VAL A 14 8.90 30.18 71.08
C VAL A 14 8.71 28.69 71.53
N ASP A 15 9.78 27.87 71.36
CA ASP A 15 10.44 26.80 72.17
C ASP A 15 9.70 26.05 73.32
N SER A 16 9.97 24.79 73.75
CA SER A 16 11.14 23.88 73.72
C SER A 16 10.79 22.46 74.24
N ASN A 17 11.65 21.48 73.93
CA ASN A 17 12.03 20.24 74.67
C ASN A 17 10.94 19.18 75.00
N THR A 18 11.14 17.87 74.76
CA THR A 18 12.13 17.02 75.46
C THR A 18 12.31 15.64 74.76
N LYS A 19 13.53 15.09 74.86
CA LYS A 19 14.02 13.82 74.28
C LYS A 19 13.58 12.55 75.04
N SER A 20 13.27 11.51 74.25
CA SER A 20 13.41 10.03 74.35
C SER A 20 13.78 9.31 75.66
N PRO A 21 13.39 8.01 75.80
CA PRO A 21 14.41 6.96 75.62
C PRO A 21 13.97 5.61 74.97
N LEU A 22 14.95 5.01 74.27
CA LEU A 22 15.32 3.59 74.07
C LEU A 22 14.30 2.46 73.77
N ASN A 23 14.31 2.04 72.50
CA ASN A 23 14.75 0.74 71.94
C ASN A 23 14.38 -0.60 72.64
N ARG A 24 13.55 -1.42 71.98
CA ARG A 24 13.73 -2.89 71.82
C ARG A 24 12.87 -3.43 70.68
N GLY A 25 13.51 -4.11 69.73
CA GLY A 25 12.93 -4.47 68.45
C GLY A 25 11.99 -5.68 68.44
N VAL A 26 11.22 -5.75 67.35
CA VAL A 26 10.74 -6.98 66.71
C VAL A 26 10.79 -6.71 65.21
N GLN A 27 11.56 -7.53 64.49
CA GLN A 27 11.61 -7.54 63.04
C GLN A 27 10.27 -8.05 62.48
N ALA A 28 9.61 -7.24 61.65
CA ALA A 28 8.62 -7.71 60.69
C ALA A 28 9.14 -7.32 59.31
N SER A 29 9.52 -8.33 58.54
CA SER A 29 10.01 -8.20 57.18
C SER A 29 8.91 -7.65 56.28
N GLU A 30 9.00 -6.38 55.91
CA GLU A 30 8.27 -5.86 54.75
C GLU A 30 8.90 -6.46 53.49
N THR A 31 8.27 -7.51 52.97
CA THR A 31 8.47 -7.94 51.59
C THR A 31 8.10 -6.77 50.69
N VAL A 32 9.12 -6.06 50.21
CA VAL A 32 9.04 -5.19 49.05
C VAL A 32 8.55 -6.06 47.89
N VAL A 33 7.24 -5.98 47.61
CA VAL A 33 6.67 -6.46 46.36
C VAL A 33 7.24 -5.53 45.30
N SER A 34 8.33 -5.97 44.67
CA SER A 34 8.79 -5.41 43.42
C SER A 34 7.67 -5.58 42.40
N THR A 35 7.07 -4.48 41.99
CA THR A 35 6.35 -4.45 40.71
C THR A 35 7.33 -4.93 39.65
N PRO A 36 6.98 -5.91 38.80
CA PRO A 36 7.90 -6.36 37.77
C PRO A 36 8.17 -5.15 36.88
N SER A 37 9.44 -4.79 36.74
CA SER A 37 9.90 -3.95 35.63
C SER A 37 9.25 -4.49 34.37
N SER A 38 8.60 -3.61 33.60
CA SER A 38 7.83 -3.96 32.41
C SER A 38 8.73 -4.68 31.39
N SER A 39 8.84 -6.00 31.52
CA SER A 39 9.70 -6.84 30.69
C SER A 39 9.20 -6.79 29.26
N CYS A 40 10.10 -6.54 28.31
CA CYS A 40 9.76 -6.56 26.89
C CYS A 40 9.18 -7.92 26.51
N ARG A 41 7.98 -7.93 25.90
CA ARG A 41 7.26 -9.17 25.54
C ARG A 41 7.94 -9.91 24.39
N TYR A 42 8.59 -9.17 23.50
CA TYR A 42 9.24 -9.69 22.31
C TYR A 42 10.74 -9.41 22.38
N PRO A 43 11.59 -10.44 22.63
CA PRO A 43 13.03 -10.24 22.81
C PRO A 43 13.72 -9.58 21.63
N ILE A 44 13.13 -9.67 20.43
CA ILE A 44 13.63 -9.04 19.21
C ILE A 44 13.73 -7.51 19.34
N LEU A 45 12.95 -6.89 20.22
CA LEU A 45 12.99 -5.44 20.48
C LEU A 45 14.03 -5.05 21.53
N ASN A 46 14.66 -6.00 22.23
CA ASN A 46 15.65 -5.71 23.27
C ASN A 46 16.80 -4.80 22.79
N PRO A 47 17.37 -4.98 21.57
CA PRO A 47 18.42 -4.10 21.08
C PRO A 47 17.97 -2.65 20.88
N LEU A 48 16.66 -2.42 20.71
CA LEU A 48 16.08 -1.10 20.43
C LEU A 48 15.69 -0.34 21.69
N ILE A 49 15.59 -1.02 22.85
CA ILE A 49 15.12 -0.45 24.13
C ILE A 49 15.80 0.91 24.46
N PRO A 50 17.14 1.06 24.36
CA PRO A 50 17.80 2.32 24.73
C PRO A 50 17.36 3.55 23.91
N VAL A 51 16.85 3.32 22.70
CA VAL A 51 16.31 4.36 21.82
C VAL A 51 14.80 4.47 22.01
N LEU A 52 14.09 3.34 22.08
CA LEU A 52 12.63 3.31 22.17
C LEU A 52 12.09 3.95 23.44
N GLU A 53 12.74 3.77 24.60
CA GLU A 53 12.28 4.36 25.87
C GLU A 53 12.21 5.90 25.82
N LYS A 54 12.95 6.53 24.90
CA LYS A 54 12.92 7.99 24.68
C LYS A 54 11.79 8.43 23.74
N ILE A 55 11.15 7.50 23.04
CA ILE A 55 10.14 7.76 22.00
C ILE A 55 8.76 7.29 22.47
N ILE A 56 8.63 6.04 22.90
CA ILE A 56 7.38 5.40 23.31
C ILE A 56 7.60 4.35 24.41
N PRO A 57 6.57 4.04 25.24
CA PRO A 57 6.64 2.91 26.16
C PRO A 57 6.88 1.57 25.43
N ILE A 58 7.64 0.67 26.05
CA ILE A 58 7.97 -0.64 25.46
C ILE A 58 6.71 -1.50 25.21
N SER A 59 5.67 -1.35 26.03
CA SER A 59 4.37 -1.99 25.80
C SER A 59 3.74 -1.58 24.48
N VAL A 60 3.80 -0.29 24.14
CA VAL A 60 3.31 0.26 22.87
C VAL A 60 4.16 -0.25 21.72
N ALA A 61 5.49 -0.31 21.87
CA ALA A 61 6.36 -0.88 20.83
C ALA A 61 6.02 -2.35 20.52
N CYS A 62 5.70 -3.15 21.55
CA CYS A 62 5.23 -4.53 21.34
C CYS A 62 3.89 -4.58 20.59
N GLU A 63 2.95 -3.70 20.93
CA GLU A 63 1.64 -3.60 20.26
C GLU A 63 1.79 -3.18 18.78
N LEU A 64 2.61 -2.18 18.49
CA LEU A 64 2.94 -1.77 17.12
C LEU A 64 3.55 -2.91 16.30
N LEU A 65 4.44 -3.71 16.90
CA LEU A 65 5.01 -4.88 16.24
C LEU A 65 3.96 -5.96 15.95
N GLU A 66 2.99 -6.17 16.84
CA GLU A 66 1.87 -7.08 16.57
C GLU A 66 0.96 -6.58 15.45
N LEU A 67 0.67 -5.28 15.44
CA LEU A 67 -0.13 -4.61 14.41
C LEU A 67 0.52 -4.69 13.02
N TYR A 68 1.86 -4.79 12.95
CA TYR A 68 2.56 -4.99 11.69
C TYR A 68 2.18 -6.31 11.00
N PHE A 69 1.86 -7.36 11.78
CA PHE A 69 1.52 -8.69 11.29
C PHE A 69 0.01 -8.99 11.37
N GLU A 70 -0.83 -7.99 11.60
CA GLU A 70 -2.28 -8.16 11.62
C GLU A 70 -2.81 -8.27 10.18
N GLN A 71 -3.76 -9.16 9.91
CA GLN A 71 -4.28 -9.31 8.55
C GLN A 71 -5.46 -8.36 8.28
N PRO A 72 -5.56 -7.75 7.08
CA PRO A 72 -6.72 -6.91 6.74
C PRO A 72 -8.03 -7.68 6.91
N GLY A 73 -8.98 -7.08 7.62
CA GLY A 73 -10.31 -7.65 7.87
C GLY A 73 -10.37 -8.70 8.99
N SER A 74 -9.31 -8.91 9.78
CA SER A 74 -9.35 -9.80 10.96
C SER A 74 -10.17 -9.22 12.13
N SER A 75 -10.29 -7.90 12.21
CA SER A 75 -11.01 -7.17 13.25
C SER A 75 -11.56 -5.85 12.71
N LEU A 76 -12.76 -5.47 13.16
CA LEU A 76 -13.33 -4.14 12.88
C LEU A 76 -12.75 -3.04 13.79
N LEU A 77 -12.09 -3.42 14.88
CA LEU A 77 -11.54 -2.49 15.88
C LEU A 77 -10.02 -2.33 15.77
N LYS A 78 -9.33 -3.28 15.12
CA LYS A 78 -7.89 -3.23 14.90
C LYS A 78 -7.64 -3.21 13.41
N PHE A 79 -7.20 -2.06 12.91
CA PHE A 79 -6.84 -1.90 11.51
C PHE A 79 -5.36 -2.24 11.32
N THR A 80 -5.08 -3.12 10.36
CA THR A 80 -3.72 -3.32 9.84
C THR A 80 -3.18 -1.99 9.31
N SER A 81 -1.88 -1.76 9.47
CA SER A 81 -1.27 -0.58 8.87
C SER A 81 -1.43 -0.63 7.34
N PRO A 82 -2.04 0.40 6.73
CA PRO A 82 -2.24 0.45 5.29
C PRO A 82 -0.92 0.55 4.51
N TYR A 83 0.18 0.91 5.20
CA TYR A 83 1.51 1.00 4.63
C TYR A 83 2.24 -0.35 4.56
N VAL A 84 1.67 -1.40 5.15
CA VAL A 84 2.16 -2.78 5.03
C VAL A 84 1.32 -3.49 3.97
N LEU A 85 1.82 -3.48 2.73
CA LEU A 85 1.06 -4.03 1.58
C LEU A 85 0.89 -5.55 1.64
N THR A 86 1.91 -6.24 2.13
CA THR A 86 1.93 -7.70 2.31
C THR A 86 3.06 -8.08 3.28
N HIS A 87 2.90 -9.21 3.97
CA HIS A 87 3.95 -9.72 4.85
C HIS A 87 5.02 -10.44 4.05
N ILE A 88 6.25 -9.93 4.16
CA ILE A 88 7.45 -10.57 3.61
C ILE A 88 8.00 -11.59 4.59
N LEU A 89 8.06 -11.21 5.87
CA LEU A 89 8.51 -12.07 6.95
C LEU A 89 7.33 -12.81 7.57
N ARG A 90 7.58 -14.02 8.10
CA ARG A 90 6.57 -14.76 8.86
C ARG A 90 6.40 -14.15 10.25
N ARG A 91 5.15 -14.15 10.72
CA ARG A 91 4.81 -13.66 12.07
C ARG A 91 5.48 -14.49 13.17
N ARG A 92 5.42 -15.84 13.04
CA ARG A 92 5.86 -16.76 14.11
C ARG A 92 7.35 -16.62 14.46
N PRO A 93 8.30 -16.56 13.51
CA PRO A 93 9.72 -16.39 13.82
C PRO A 93 10.06 -15.02 14.40
N ILE A 94 9.37 -13.94 14.00
CA ILE A 94 9.63 -12.59 14.51
C ILE A 94 9.13 -12.42 15.94
N LEU A 95 7.94 -12.94 16.25
CA LEU A 95 7.31 -12.82 17.57
C LEU A 95 7.71 -13.95 18.53
N HIS A 96 8.70 -14.77 18.17
CA HIS A 96 9.09 -15.94 18.96
C HIS A 96 9.67 -15.52 20.34
N PRO A 97 9.20 -16.10 21.46
CA PRO A 97 9.58 -15.65 22.80
C PRO A 97 11.01 -16.03 23.23
N THR A 98 11.63 -17.05 22.62
CA THR A 98 13.00 -17.48 22.97
C THR A 98 14.00 -17.46 21.80
N HIS A 99 13.57 -17.80 20.59
CA HIS A 99 14.42 -17.85 19.39
C HIS A 99 13.87 -16.96 18.26
N PRO A 100 13.89 -15.61 18.42
CA PRO A 100 13.45 -14.71 17.37
C PRO A 100 14.37 -14.76 16.15
N ARG A 101 13.81 -14.54 14.95
CA ARG A 101 14.57 -14.35 13.71
C ARG A 101 15.59 -13.21 13.87
N ALA A 102 16.83 -13.46 13.47
CA ALA A 102 17.86 -12.42 13.43
C ALA A 102 17.45 -11.29 12.48
N THR A 103 17.18 -10.11 13.05
CA THR A 103 16.59 -8.97 12.33
C THR A 103 17.35 -7.70 12.63
N SER A 104 17.62 -6.90 11.59
CA SER A 104 18.30 -5.62 11.73
C SER A 104 17.48 -4.60 12.53
N GLN A 105 18.16 -3.72 13.26
CA GLN A 105 17.49 -2.67 14.04
C GLN A 105 16.75 -1.68 13.14
N GLY A 106 17.33 -1.33 11.99
CA GLY A 106 16.70 -0.45 11.00
C GLY A 106 15.35 -0.99 10.53
N LEU A 107 15.25 -2.29 10.27
CA LEU A 107 13.98 -2.90 9.88
C LEU A 107 12.95 -2.86 11.02
N LEU A 108 13.35 -3.17 12.25
CA LEU A 108 12.45 -3.13 13.39
C LEU A 108 11.91 -1.71 13.61
N PHE A 109 12.76 -0.68 13.55
CA PHE A 109 12.28 0.71 13.61
C PHE A 109 11.34 1.05 12.45
N ALA A 110 11.61 0.55 11.23
CA ALA A 110 10.74 0.78 10.08
C ALA A 110 9.37 0.11 10.22
N MET A 111 9.30 -1.09 10.80
CA MET A 111 8.04 -1.79 11.09
C MET A 111 7.20 -1.00 12.10
N LEU A 112 7.85 -0.50 13.17
CA LEU A 112 7.20 0.34 14.17
C LEU A 112 6.77 1.68 13.58
N HIS A 113 7.60 2.29 12.73
CA HIS A 113 7.30 3.54 12.05
C HIS A 113 6.08 3.40 11.13
N ALA A 114 6.05 2.36 10.29
CA ALA A 114 4.93 2.10 9.37
C ALA A 114 3.60 1.89 10.11
N THR A 115 3.62 1.25 11.29
CA THR A 115 2.42 1.00 12.09
C THR A 115 2.00 2.20 12.93
N ALA A 116 2.95 2.99 13.43
CA ALA A 116 2.68 4.18 14.24
C ALA A 116 1.83 5.25 13.51
N HIS A 117 1.82 5.28 12.17
CA HIS A 117 1.01 6.25 11.41
C HIS A 117 -0.50 6.04 11.55
N THR A 118 -0.94 4.81 11.79
CA THR A 118 -2.38 4.47 11.87
C THR A 118 -2.78 3.72 13.13
N ALA A 119 -1.82 3.43 14.01
CA ALA A 119 -2.09 2.75 15.27
C ALA A 119 -3.09 3.52 16.15
N ASP A 120 -4.07 2.79 16.66
CA ASP A 120 -5.14 3.31 17.52
C ASP A 120 -4.84 3.03 19.00
N THR A 121 -3.75 3.60 19.50
CA THR A 121 -3.29 3.42 20.89
C THR A 121 -3.29 4.77 21.61
N ALA A 122 -3.56 4.77 22.92
CA ALA A 122 -3.75 5.98 23.73
C ALA A 122 -2.64 7.04 23.62
N CYS A 123 -1.37 6.63 23.45
CA CYS A 123 -0.24 7.55 23.27
C CYS A 123 -0.33 8.42 22.01
N PHE A 124 -1.13 8.02 21.02
CA PHE A 124 -1.31 8.73 19.75
C PHE A 124 -2.49 9.71 19.76
N TYR A 125 -3.32 9.72 20.81
CA TYR A 125 -4.51 10.60 20.89
C TYR A 125 -4.17 12.04 21.25
N VAL A 126 -3.01 12.26 21.88
CA VAL A 126 -2.56 13.60 22.23
C VAL A 126 -2.25 14.38 20.93
N PRO A 127 -2.84 15.56 20.71
CA PRO A 127 -2.61 16.34 19.50
C PRO A 127 -1.12 16.55 19.21
N GLY A 128 -0.69 16.17 18.00
CA GLY A 128 0.71 16.27 17.56
C GLY A 128 1.66 15.18 18.09
N SER A 129 1.24 14.31 19.02
CA SER A 129 2.11 13.22 19.50
C SER A 129 2.42 12.21 18.40
N ARG A 130 1.43 11.88 17.56
CA ARG A 130 1.62 10.96 16.43
C ARG A 130 2.72 11.43 15.48
N ALA A 131 2.67 12.70 15.06
CA ALA A 131 3.71 13.26 14.20
C ALA A 131 5.09 13.14 14.85
N LYS A 132 5.23 13.58 16.11
CA LYS A 132 6.51 13.50 16.86
C LYS A 132 7.05 12.07 16.99
N ILE A 133 6.17 11.11 17.30
CA ILE A 133 6.55 9.70 17.45
C ILE A 133 6.96 9.13 16.08
N CYS A 134 6.18 9.36 15.03
CA CYS A 134 6.52 8.91 13.68
C CYS A 134 7.85 9.50 13.22
N ASP A 135 8.07 10.79 13.44
CA ASP A 135 9.31 11.49 13.07
C ASP A 135 10.52 10.92 13.82
N ALA A 136 10.38 10.67 15.13
CA ALA A 136 11.44 10.06 15.93
C ALA A 136 11.76 8.62 15.50
N LEU A 137 10.74 7.81 15.19
CA LEU A 137 10.92 6.45 14.66
C LEU A 137 11.54 6.47 13.25
N TYR A 138 11.17 7.43 12.41
CA TYR A 138 11.79 7.64 11.10
C TYR A 138 13.27 8.00 11.23
N ILE A 139 13.63 8.94 12.11
CA ILE A 139 15.03 9.30 12.38
C ILE A 139 15.81 8.08 12.89
N ALA A 140 15.24 7.32 13.83
CA ALA A 140 15.86 6.10 14.34
C ALA A 140 16.06 5.06 13.23
N THR A 141 15.08 4.89 12.33
CA THR A 141 15.20 4.00 11.15
C THR A 141 16.38 4.39 10.28
N VAL A 142 16.46 5.68 9.93
CA VAL A 142 17.52 6.27 9.10
C VAL A 142 18.91 6.11 9.71
N GLN A 143 19.05 6.34 11.02
CA GLN A 143 20.33 6.21 11.71
C GLN A 143 20.88 4.78 11.76
N HIS A 144 20.00 3.78 11.59
CA HIS A 144 20.36 2.35 11.58
C HIS A 144 20.33 1.74 10.17
N LEU A 145 20.12 2.56 9.14
CA LEU A 145 20.28 2.18 7.73
C LEU A 145 21.76 2.29 7.33
N ARG A 146 22.23 1.36 6.51
CA ARG A 146 23.57 1.41 5.90
C ARG A 146 23.50 2.18 4.59
N ASP A 147 23.24 3.48 4.68
CA ASP A 147 23.15 4.33 3.49
C ASP A 147 24.51 4.89 3.10
N SER A 148 25.01 4.55 1.91
CA SER A 148 26.27 5.11 1.38
C SER A 148 26.17 6.59 1.01
N ASP A 149 24.95 7.06 0.71
CA ASP A 149 24.73 8.38 0.14
C ASP A 149 24.45 9.46 1.20
N ASP A 150 24.36 9.07 2.48
CA ASP A 150 23.97 9.89 3.65
C ASP A 150 22.71 10.77 3.41
N TRP A 151 21.89 10.43 2.42
CA TRP A 151 20.81 11.28 1.98
C TRP A 151 19.52 10.97 2.74
N HIS A 152 19.14 11.90 3.61
CA HIS A 152 17.90 11.85 4.38
C HIS A 152 17.34 13.26 4.60
N ARG A 153 16.03 13.46 4.36
CA ARG A 153 15.37 14.69 4.79
C ARG A 153 15.13 14.60 6.30
N MET A 154 15.82 15.43 7.08
CA MET A 154 15.43 15.68 8.46
C MET A 154 14.22 16.63 8.42
N LEU A 155 13.14 16.23 9.08
CA LEU A 155 11.86 16.96 9.06
C LEU A 155 11.94 18.31 9.79
N ASP A 156 12.93 18.46 10.68
CA ASP A 156 13.35 19.74 11.25
C ASP A 156 14.60 20.27 10.53
N ALA A 157 14.55 21.53 10.09
CA ALA A 157 15.59 22.21 9.31
C ALA A 157 16.96 22.40 10.01
N GLN A 158 17.19 21.80 11.17
CA GLN A 158 18.48 21.81 11.85
C GLN A 158 19.36 20.67 11.33
N ARG A 159 20.15 20.95 10.29
CA ARG A 159 21.34 20.15 9.96
C ARG A 159 22.16 19.92 11.23
N GLN A 160 22.14 18.71 11.78
CA GLN A 160 23.29 18.20 12.51
C GLN A 160 24.14 17.45 11.48
N PRO A 161 25.41 17.85 11.26
CA PRO A 161 26.33 17.00 10.54
C PRO A 161 26.56 15.76 11.41
N ASN A 162 26.12 14.59 10.96
CA ASN A 162 26.53 13.35 11.63
C ASN A 162 28.02 13.15 11.35
N THR A 163 28.85 13.52 12.33
CA THR A 163 30.21 13.00 12.49
C THR A 163 30.12 11.59 13.05
N THR A 164 29.77 10.63 12.21
CA THR A 164 30.03 9.21 12.51
C THR A 164 30.74 8.59 11.32
N ASN A 165 32.06 8.80 11.27
CA ASN A 165 32.97 7.86 10.65
C ASN A 165 32.86 6.52 11.44
N GLY A 166 31.85 5.72 11.14
CA GLY A 166 31.63 4.41 11.73
C GLY A 166 32.13 3.34 10.77
N LYS A 167 33.20 2.65 11.16
CA LYS A 167 33.82 1.52 10.45
C LYS A 167 32.76 0.53 9.94
N TYR A 168 32.67 0.39 8.63
CA TYR A 168 31.95 -0.69 7.97
C TYR A 168 32.56 -2.03 8.41
N SER A 169 31.84 -2.76 9.26
CA SER A 169 32.08 -4.16 9.50
C SER A 169 31.61 -4.91 8.26
N ASP A 170 32.56 -5.41 7.48
CA ASP A 170 32.37 -6.15 6.22
C ASP A 170 31.67 -7.52 6.40
N ASP A 171 31.28 -7.86 7.64
CA ASP A 171 30.67 -9.14 7.98
C ASP A 171 29.13 -9.04 7.91
N LEU A 172 28.58 -9.16 6.70
CA LEU A 172 27.13 -9.26 6.49
C LEU A 172 26.65 -10.66 6.92
N GLY A 173 25.89 -10.72 8.02
CA GLY A 173 25.03 -11.87 8.26
C GLY A 173 24.06 -12.11 7.09
N PRO A 174 23.59 -13.35 6.85
CA PRO A 174 22.84 -13.73 5.65
C PRO A 174 21.52 -12.97 5.43
N THR A 175 20.94 -12.37 6.48
CA THR A 175 19.69 -11.60 6.44
C THR A 175 19.88 -10.09 6.22
N ALA A 176 21.12 -9.60 6.33
CA ALA A 176 21.45 -8.18 6.36
C ALA A 176 20.93 -7.38 5.15
N GLY A 177 21.09 -7.89 3.92
CA GLY A 177 20.61 -7.21 2.71
C GLY A 177 19.09 -7.33 2.49
N THR A 178 18.47 -8.40 2.98
CA THR A 178 17.01 -8.64 2.88
C THR A 178 16.26 -7.66 3.78
N ASP A 179 16.72 -7.52 5.03
CA ASP A 179 16.11 -6.60 5.97
C ASP A 179 16.25 -5.14 5.54
N GLU A 180 17.42 -4.79 4.99
CA GLU A 180 17.70 -3.45 4.51
C GLU A 180 16.84 -3.07 3.31
N LEU A 181 16.65 -3.99 2.35
CA LEU A 181 15.73 -3.78 1.24
C LEU A 181 14.29 -3.61 1.71
N LEU A 182 13.83 -4.44 2.66
CA LEU A 182 12.49 -4.30 3.24
C LEU A 182 12.31 -2.96 3.95
N THR A 183 13.35 -2.50 4.66
CA THR A 183 13.38 -1.18 5.31
C THR A 183 13.16 -0.06 4.29
N LEU A 184 13.90 -0.07 3.18
CA LEU A 184 13.79 0.94 2.12
C LEU A 184 12.41 0.91 1.43
N ILE A 185 11.82 -0.28 1.25
CA ILE A 185 10.47 -0.43 0.69
C ILE A 185 9.43 0.17 1.65
N LEU A 186 9.49 -0.15 2.94
CA LEU A 186 8.57 0.42 3.94
C LEU A 186 8.68 1.95 3.99
N LEU A 187 9.89 2.49 3.97
CA LEU A 187 10.10 3.95 3.87
C LEU A 187 9.52 4.53 2.59
N THR A 188 9.69 3.86 1.45
CA THR A 188 9.10 4.30 0.17
C THR A 188 7.58 4.42 0.27
N VAL A 189 6.91 3.39 0.78
CA VAL A 189 5.43 3.33 0.90
C VAL A 189 4.89 4.31 1.94
N VAL A 190 5.57 4.49 3.07
CA VAL A 190 5.14 5.45 4.09
C VAL A 190 5.34 6.89 3.60
N VAL A 191 6.49 7.20 3.00
CA VAL A 191 6.81 8.57 2.52
C VAL A 191 5.94 8.98 1.35
N SER A 192 5.53 8.05 0.47
CA SER A 192 4.62 8.35 -0.64
C SER A 192 3.21 8.75 -0.17
N GLY A 193 2.77 8.27 0.99
CA GLY A 193 1.51 8.67 1.63
C GLY A 193 1.58 9.99 2.40
N GLY A 194 2.79 10.45 2.73
CA GLY A 194 3.03 11.64 3.56
C GLY A 194 2.92 12.98 2.82
N THR A 195 3.46 14.04 3.43
CA THR A 195 3.48 15.40 2.86
C THR A 195 4.54 15.58 1.78
N PHE A 196 5.68 14.91 1.91
CA PHE A 196 6.84 15.05 1.03
C PHE A 196 6.97 13.90 0.03
N LYS A 197 5.88 13.64 -0.69
CA LYS A 197 5.70 12.42 -1.50
C LYS A 197 6.77 12.21 -2.56
N ALA A 198 7.33 13.28 -3.13
CA ALA A 198 8.41 13.18 -4.11
C ALA A 198 9.70 12.55 -3.56
N ASP A 199 9.91 12.58 -2.24
CA ASP A 199 11.07 11.96 -1.60
C ASP A 199 11.00 10.43 -1.64
N CYS A 200 9.81 9.84 -1.79
CA CYS A 200 9.67 8.40 -1.92
C CYS A 200 10.45 7.86 -3.14
N LEU A 201 10.59 8.65 -4.21
CA LEU A 201 11.34 8.24 -5.40
C LEU A 201 12.84 8.06 -5.12
N ARG A 202 13.37 8.78 -4.13
CA ARG A 202 14.78 8.62 -3.73
C ARG A 202 14.97 7.31 -2.97
N TRP A 203 14.07 7.01 -2.03
CA TRP A 203 14.00 5.72 -1.35
C TRP A 203 13.76 4.56 -2.32
N TRP A 204 12.92 4.79 -3.33
CA TRP A 204 12.65 3.82 -4.37
C TRP A 204 13.88 3.49 -5.21
N ARG A 205 14.63 4.50 -5.63
CA ARG A 205 15.89 4.31 -6.36
C ARG A 205 16.91 3.50 -5.55
N LYS A 206 17.04 3.78 -4.24
CA LYS A 206 17.89 2.98 -3.33
C LYS A 206 17.40 1.53 -3.27
N SER A 207 16.09 1.30 -3.16
CA SER A 207 15.48 -0.03 -3.15
C SER A 207 15.80 -0.82 -4.43
N ILE A 208 15.59 -0.20 -5.60
CA ILE A 208 15.88 -0.80 -6.90
C ILE A 208 17.38 -1.11 -7.06
N ASN A 209 18.26 -0.20 -6.64
CA ASN A 209 19.71 -0.42 -6.70
C ASN A 209 20.14 -1.57 -5.80
N LEU A 210 19.64 -1.63 -4.56
CA LEU A 210 19.95 -2.72 -3.65
C LEU A 210 19.43 -4.07 -4.16
N ALA A 211 18.20 -4.12 -4.70
CA ALA A 211 17.66 -5.33 -5.32
C ALA A 211 18.53 -5.85 -6.47
N ARG A 212 19.13 -4.95 -7.27
CA ARG A 212 20.08 -5.30 -8.35
C ARG A 212 21.42 -5.78 -7.80
N ILE A 213 21.97 -5.14 -6.76
CA ILE A 213 23.20 -5.56 -6.09
C ILE A 213 23.03 -6.98 -5.52
N LEU A 214 21.88 -7.25 -4.91
CA LEU A 214 21.50 -8.57 -4.40
C LEU A 214 21.15 -9.58 -5.51
N LYS A 215 21.13 -9.16 -6.78
CA LYS A 215 20.79 -9.97 -7.97
C LYS A 215 19.49 -10.73 -7.81
N LEU A 216 18.48 -10.11 -7.19
CA LEU A 216 17.22 -10.77 -6.88
C LEU A 216 16.47 -11.25 -8.11
N ASN A 217 16.62 -10.60 -9.27
CA ASN A 217 16.01 -11.02 -10.53
C ASN A 217 16.57 -12.35 -11.08
N GLN A 218 17.72 -12.81 -10.59
CA GLN A 218 18.35 -14.07 -11.00
C GLN A 218 18.48 -15.06 -9.84
N LEU A 219 17.70 -14.86 -8.76
CA LEU A 219 17.82 -15.59 -7.50
C LEU A 219 17.81 -17.11 -7.69
N ASP A 220 17.00 -17.62 -8.62
CA ASP A 220 16.80 -19.05 -8.84
C ASP A 220 17.53 -19.59 -10.10
N SER A 221 18.33 -18.76 -10.79
CA SER A 221 19.00 -19.09 -12.06
C SER A 221 19.93 -20.33 -12.01
N LYS A 222 20.55 -20.61 -10.86
CA LYS A 222 21.57 -21.68 -10.70
C LYS A 222 21.03 -22.96 -10.06
N ARG A 223 19.74 -23.03 -9.71
CA ARG A 223 19.24 -23.97 -8.69
C ARG A 223 18.62 -25.26 -9.24
N ARG A 224 19.33 -25.96 -10.13
CA ARG A 224 18.83 -27.21 -10.75
C ARG A 224 19.40 -28.53 -10.20
N SER A 225 20.39 -28.52 -9.28
CA SER A 225 21.06 -29.79 -8.91
C SER A 225 21.52 -30.00 -7.44
N GLU A 226 21.35 -29.05 -6.52
CA GLU A 226 21.93 -29.17 -5.15
C GLU A 226 20.89 -29.15 -3.99
N ASP A 227 19.59 -29.18 -4.27
CA ASP A 227 18.50 -28.93 -3.30
C ASP A 227 18.18 -30.09 -2.32
N TYR A 228 19.05 -31.09 -2.13
CA TYR A 228 18.74 -32.26 -1.30
C TYR A 228 18.93 -32.06 0.21
N HIS A 229 19.59 -30.98 0.66
CA HIS A 229 19.95 -30.78 2.08
C HIS A 229 19.67 -29.38 2.67
N LEU A 230 18.75 -28.59 2.09
CA LEU A 230 18.43 -27.27 2.65
C LEU A 230 17.71 -27.37 4.00
N HIS A 231 18.15 -26.61 4.99
CA HIS A 231 17.46 -26.48 6.27
C HIS A 231 16.23 -25.54 6.11
N LEU A 232 15.26 -25.65 7.01
CA LEU A 232 14.06 -24.81 7.01
C LEU A 232 14.39 -23.31 6.98
N LEU A 233 15.39 -22.89 7.75
CA LEU A 233 15.88 -21.51 7.81
C LEU A 233 16.39 -21.00 6.45
N ASP A 234 17.05 -21.85 5.66
CA ASP A 234 17.53 -21.49 4.33
C ASP A 234 16.38 -21.35 3.35
N VAL A 235 15.39 -22.24 3.43
CA VAL A 235 14.19 -22.18 2.60
C VAL A 235 13.38 -20.92 2.92
N GLU A 236 13.22 -20.61 4.20
CA GLU A 236 12.54 -19.39 4.67
C GLU A 236 13.25 -18.13 4.16
N ALA A 237 14.57 -18.01 4.38
CA ALA A 237 15.35 -16.86 3.90
C ALA A 237 15.33 -16.70 2.38
N MET A 238 15.26 -17.80 1.63
CA MET A 238 15.10 -17.76 0.17
C MET A 238 13.71 -17.28 -0.25
N GLU A 239 12.68 -17.73 0.45
CA GLU A 239 11.32 -17.31 0.15
C GLU A 239 11.08 -15.84 0.52
N GLU A 240 11.67 -15.34 1.61
CA GLU A 240 11.71 -13.91 1.93
C GLU A 240 12.31 -13.08 0.77
N LYS A 241 13.42 -13.54 0.18
CA LYS A 241 14.04 -12.88 -0.98
C LYS A 241 13.14 -12.90 -2.23
N ARG A 242 12.45 -14.01 -2.50
CA ARG A 242 11.48 -14.08 -3.61
C ARG A 242 10.33 -13.12 -3.39
N ARG A 243 9.73 -13.12 -2.19
CA ARG A 243 8.64 -12.20 -1.82
C ARG A 243 9.08 -10.75 -1.93
N LEU A 244 10.31 -10.40 -1.52
CA LEU A 244 10.87 -9.07 -1.72
C LEU A 244 10.98 -8.70 -3.19
N PHE A 245 11.56 -9.59 -4.02
CA PHE A 245 11.66 -9.35 -5.45
C PHE A 245 10.30 -9.04 -6.07
N TRP A 246 9.30 -9.88 -5.77
CA TRP A 246 7.95 -9.71 -6.32
C TRP A 246 7.22 -8.49 -5.76
N LEU A 247 7.49 -8.08 -4.51
CA LEU A 247 6.98 -6.82 -3.98
C LEU A 247 7.60 -5.62 -4.70
N VAL A 248 8.91 -5.64 -4.93
CA VAL A 248 9.60 -4.61 -5.72
C VAL A 248 9.07 -4.59 -7.16
N PHE A 249 8.84 -5.74 -7.78
CA PHE A 249 8.23 -5.84 -9.10
C PHE A 249 6.85 -5.15 -9.13
N CYS A 250 5.94 -5.50 -8.21
CA CYS A 250 4.62 -4.87 -8.12
C CYS A 250 4.71 -3.36 -7.92
N LEU A 251 5.59 -2.92 -7.00
CA LEU A 251 5.79 -1.50 -6.71
C LEU A 251 6.41 -0.74 -7.88
N ASP A 252 7.29 -1.35 -8.69
CA ASP A 252 7.87 -0.71 -9.88
C ASP A 252 6.78 -0.30 -10.87
N ARG A 253 5.84 -1.22 -11.17
CA ARG A 253 4.73 -0.92 -12.09
C ARG A 253 3.74 0.08 -11.49
N HIS A 254 3.42 -0.09 -10.21
CA HIS A 254 2.52 0.82 -9.50
C HIS A 254 3.07 2.26 -9.42
N LEU A 255 4.36 2.41 -9.11
CA LEU A 255 5.02 3.71 -9.03
C LEU A 255 5.28 4.28 -10.44
N ALA A 256 5.54 3.45 -11.45
CA ALA A 256 5.65 3.89 -12.84
C ALA A 256 4.35 4.55 -13.33
N LEU A 257 3.20 3.92 -13.05
CA LEU A 257 1.89 4.54 -13.29
C LEU A 257 1.74 5.84 -12.48
N SER A 258 2.00 5.79 -11.18
CA SER A 258 1.80 6.92 -10.29
C SER A 258 2.67 8.13 -10.64
N TYR A 259 3.91 7.94 -11.05
CA TYR A 259 4.89 9.02 -11.27
C TYR A 259 5.19 9.28 -12.76
N ASN A 260 4.41 8.69 -13.67
CA ASN A 260 4.65 8.75 -15.12
C ASN A 260 6.11 8.40 -15.49
N ALA A 261 6.64 7.34 -14.88
CA ALA A 261 8.03 6.92 -15.02
C ALA A 261 8.13 5.67 -15.91
N PRO A 262 9.27 5.43 -16.57
CA PRO A 262 9.55 4.14 -17.21
C PRO A 262 9.75 3.04 -16.16
N LEU A 263 9.57 1.78 -16.58
CA LEU A 263 9.83 0.62 -15.73
C LEU A 263 11.34 0.48 -15.44
N SER A 264 11.66 0.06 -14.21
CA SER A 264 13.05 -0.20 -13.79
C SER A 264 13.42 -1.69 -13.85
N ILE A 265 12.41 -2.57 -13.83
CA ILE A 265 12.55 -4.03 -13.91
C ILE A 265 11.90 -4.52 -15.21
N PHE A 266 12.65 -5.25 -16.02
CA PHE A 266 12.18 -5.83 -17.28
C PHE A 266 11.86 -7.32 -17.11
N ASP A 267 10.78 -7.77 -17.74
CA ASP A 267 10.29 -9.14 -17.61
C ASP A 267 11.25 -10.19 -18.19
N ALA A 268 12.00 -9.82 -19.24
CA ALA A 268 12.94 -10.71 -19.93
C ALA A 268 14.09 -11.23 -19.03
N ASP A 269 14.43 -10.48 -17.97
CA ASP A 269 15.58 -10.78 -17.11
C ASP A 269 15.17 -11.48 -15.80
N ILE A 270 13.93 -11.98 -15.70
CA ILE A 270 13.36 -12.55 -14.48
C ILE A 270 13.50 -14.08 -14.46
N LEU A 271 14.42 -14.55 -13.63
CA LEU A 271 14.65 -15.96 -13.31
C LEU A 271 14.40 -16.20 -11.82
N VAL A 272 13.17 -15.91 -11.39
CA VAL A 272 12.70 -16.05 -10.00
C VAL A 272 11.42 -16.87 -10.00
N TYR A 273 11.30 -17.81 -9.07
CA TYR A 273 10.06 -18.54 -8.88
C TYR A 273 8.96 -17.62 -8.34
N LEU A 274 7.72 -17.84 -8.78
CA LEU A 274 6.54 -17.19 -8.19
C LEU A 274 6.49 -17.45 -6.67
N PRO A 275 6.06 -16.48 -5.84
CA PRO A 275 5.96 -16.65 -4.39
C PRO A 275 5.08 -17.85 -4.02
N LEU A 276 5.39 -18.50 -2.89
CA LEU A 276 4.49 -19.49 -2.32
C LEU A 276 3.16 -18.84 -1.97
N PRO A 277 2.03 -19.54 -2.22
CA PRO A 277 0.71 -19.13 -1.74
C PRO A 277 0.73 -18.74 -0.26
N GLU A 278 -0.07 -17.74 0.12
CA GLU A 278 0.05 -17.13 1.45
C GLU A 278 -0.15 -18.13 2.60
N LYS A 279 -1.12 -19.04 2.45
CA LYS A 279 -1.36 -20.11 3.44
C LYS A 279 -0.17 -21.06 3.57
N LEU A 280 0.46 -21.42 2.45
CA LEU A 280 1.63 -22.30 2.44
C LEU A 280 2.85 -21.61 3.06
N TRP A 281 2.98 -20.30 2.86
CA TRP A 281 4.06 -19.52 3.45
C TRP A 281 3.97 -19.44 4.98
N GLU A 282 2.79 -19.13 5.51
CA GLU A 282 2.61 -19.04 6.96
C GLU A 282 2.85 -20.38 7.65
N ASP A 283 2.45 -21.49 7.01
CA ASP A 283 2.56 -22.85 7.53
C ASP A 283 3.68 -23.68 6.87
N ILE A 284 4.74 -23.03 6.40
CA ILE A 284 5.84 -23.69 5.66
C ILE A 284 6.50 -24.83 6.47
N ASP A 285 6.52 -24.72 7.81
CA ASP A 285 7.05 -25.74 8.72
C ASP A 285 6.28 -27.07 8.62
N LEU A 286 4.97 -27.00 8.35
CA LEU A 286 4.08 -28.15 8.23
C LEU A 286 4.13 -28.79 6.84
N HIS A 287 4.52 -28.01 5.83
CA HIS A 287 4.42 -28.39 4.41
C HIS A 287 5.78 -28.42 3.70
N PHE A 288 6.87 -28.51 4.46
CA PHE A 288 8.25 -28.46 3.95
C PHE A 288 8.55 -29.45 2.80
N SER A 289 7.91 -30.61 2.78
CA SER A 289 8.03 -31.60 1.70
C SER A 289 7.29 -31.19 0.41
N SER A 290 6.17 -30.46 0.52
CA SER A 290 5.32 -30.06 -0.60
C SER A 290 5.84 -28.83 -1.35
N VAL A 291 6.67 -27.99 -0.71
CA VAL A 291 7.27 -26.78 -1.30
C VAL A 291 8.21 -27.09 -2.48
N ARG A 292 8.68 -28.34 -2.60
CA ARG A 292 9.70 -28.77 -3.57
C ARG A 292 9.17 -29.14 -4.96
N ASN A 293 7.86 -29.22 -5.16
CA ASN A 293 7.28 -29.70 -6.42
C ASN A 293 6.91 -28.54 -7.37
N HIS A 294 7.38 -28.62 -8.62
CA HIS A 294 7.00 -27.83 -9.80
C HIS A 294 6.66 -26.35 -9.55
N ARG A 295 7.69 -25.53 -9.33
CA ARG A 295 7.54 -24.07 -9.27
C ARG A 295 7.67 -23.45 -10.66
N VAL A 296 6.84 -22.46 -10.95
CA VAL A 296 6.85 -21.69 -12.21
C VAL A 296 7.73 -20.46 -12.04
N TYR A 297 8.52 -20.16 -13.07
CA TYR A 297 9.37 -18.96 -13.15
C TYR A 297 8.65 -17.83 -13.87
N GLY A 298 9.03 -16.60 -13.52
CA GLY A 298 8.63 -15.41 -14.26
C GLY A 298 7.25 -14.88 -13.86
N PRO A 299 6.85 -13.73 -14.42
CA PRO A 299 5.64 -13.04 -14.01
C PRO A 299 4.39 -13.83 -14.42
N SER A 300 3.47 -14.01 -13.48
CA SER A 300 2.18 -14.64 -13.73
C SER A 300 1.19 -13.61 -14.27
N MET A 301 0.24 -14.07 -15.08
CA MET A 301 -0.95 -13.35 -15.55
C MET A 301 -2.25 -13.95 -14.99
N VAL A 302 -2.14 -14.97 -14.14
CA VAL A 302 -3.28 -15.76 -13.65
C VAL A 302 -3.48 -15.50 -12.17
N VAL A 303 -4.69 -15.08 -11.80
CA VAL A 303 -5.13 -14.97 -10.41
C VAL A 303 -5.34 -16.36 -9.86
N SER A 304 -4.56 -16.74 -8.85
CA SER A 304 -4.47 -18.12 -8.36
C SER A 304 -4.99 -18.32 -6.94
N GLY A 305 -5.31 -17.23 -6.23
CA GLY A 305 -5.68 -17.29 -4.83
C GLY A 305 -5.91 -15.90 -4.23
N THR A 306 -5.95 -15.83 -2.90
CA THR A 306 -6.37 -14.63 -2.17
C THR A 306 -5.21 -13.83 -1.56
N GLY A 307 -4.00 -14.38 -1.51
CA GLY A 307 -2.82 -13.65 -1.04
C GLY A 307 -2.44 -12.52 -2.00
N PHE A 308 -1.74 -11.50 -1.49
CA PHE A 308 -1.35 -10.32 -2.27
C PHE A 308 -0.68 -10.68 -3.60
N PHE A 309 0.32 -11.57 -3.57
CA PHE A 309 1.00 -12.01 -4.79
C PHE A 309 0.15 -12.92 -5.69
N GLU A 310 -0.89 -13.57 -5.16
CA GLU A 310 -1.72 -14.49 -5.93
C GLU A 310 -2.74 -13.77 -6.81
N PHE A 311 -3.17 -12.56 -6.41
CA PHE A 311 -4.14 -11.76 -7.19
C PHE A 311 -3.57 -10.44 -7.72
N PHE A 312 -2.71 -9.75 -6.97
CA PHE A 312 -2.22 -8.43 -7.35
C PHE A 312 -1.05 -8.50 -8.33
N LEU A 313 -0.17 -9.51 -8.21
CA LEU A 313 0.94 -9.70 -9.15
C LEU A 313 0.47 -9.83 -10.61
N PRO A 314 -0.53 -10.67 -10.96
CA PRO A 314 -1.10 -10.71 -12.31
C PRO A 314 -1.50 -9.35 -12.87
N LEU A 315 -2.17 -8.54 -12.05
CA LEU A 315 -2.62 -7.20 -12.44
C LEU A 315 -1.42 -6.27 -12.68
N MET A 316 -0.36 -6.40 -11.88
CA MET A 316 0.85 -5.59 -12.03
C MET A 316 1.69 -6.03 -13.23
N THR A 317 1.67 -7.31 -13.61
CA THR A 317 2.26 -7.78 -14.87
C THR A 317 1.61 -7.06 -16.05
N ILE A 318 0.27 -7.10 -16.14
CA ILE A 318 -0.49 -6.43 -17.22
C ILE A 318 -0.27 -4.91 -17.20
N LEU A 319 -0.24 -4.29 -16.02
CA LEU A 319 0.07 -2.86 -15.89
C LEU A 319 1.45 -2.53 -16.49
N GLY A 320 2.44 -3.41 -16.35
CA GLY A 320 3.76 -3.27 -16.96
C GLY A 320 3.67 -3.13 -18.49
N ASP A 321 2.92 -4.00 -19.14
CA ASP A 321 2.71 -3.95 -20.60
C ASP A 321 2.01 -2.65 -21.02
N ILE A 322 0.99 -2.22 -20.27
CA ILE A 322 0.28 -0.96 -20.53
C ILE A 322 1.23 0.23 -20.38
N VAL A 323 2.08 0.26 -19.34
CA VAL A 323 3.08 1.32 -19.13
C VAL A 323 4.08 1.37 -20.29
N ILE A 324 4.58 0.22 -20.76
CA ILE A 324 5.49 0.15 -21.91
C ILE A 324 4.81 0.74 -23.16
N LEU A 325 3.57 0.31 -23.42
CA LEU A 325 2.80 0.79 -24.56
C LEU A 325 2.50 2.29 -24.47
N HIS A 326 2.18 2.81 -23.28
CA HIS A 326 1.99 4.23 -23.02
C HIS A 326 3.24 5.05 -23.36
N HIS A 327 4.41 4.64 -22.88
CA HIS A 327 5.66 5.36 -23.18
C HIS A 327 6.08 5.22 -24.65
N ARG A 328 5.74 4.09 -25.31
CA ARG A 328 5.91 3.94 -26.77
C ARG A 328 5.07 4.97 -27.53
N ARG A 329 3.80 5.15 -27.15
CA ARG A 329 2.88 6.15 -27.73
C ARG A 329 3.40 7.59 -27.54
N LEU A 330 4.06 7.87 -26.42
CA LEU A 330 4.67 9.18 -26.16
C LEU A 330 6.05 9.37 -26.80
N HIS A 331 6.63 8.32 -27.38
CA HIS A 331 8.00 8.37 -27.88
C HIS A 331 8.10 9.20 -29.17
N PRO A 332 9.04 10.16 -29.30
CA PRO A 332 9.08 11.10 -30.44
C PRO A 332 9.25 10.45 -31.81
N ARG A 333 9.82 9.24 -31.87
CA ARG A 333 10.05 8.50 -33.12
C ARG A 333 9.13 7.30 -33.33
N PHE A 334 8.55 6.78 -32.25
CA PHE A 334 7.77 5.52 -32.30
C PHE A 334 6.28 5.76 -32.04
N GLY A 335 5.88 6.93 -31.53
CA GLY A 335 4.49 7.24 -31.21
C GLY A 335 3.60 7.40 -32.45
N THR A 336 4.18 7.57 -33.64
CA THR A 336 3.43 7.63 -34.91
C THR A 336 3.19 6.25 -35.53
N LEU A 337 3.79 5.18 -34.98
CA LEU A 337 3.58 3.83 -35.48
C LEU A 337 2.25 3.28 -34.96
N GLU A 338 1.59 2.47 -35.78
CA GLU A 338 0.36 1.79 -35.38
C GLU A 338 0.61 0.86 -34.18
N ASP A 339 -0.40 0.75 -33.31
CA ASP A 339 -0.33 0.05 -32.03
C ASP A 339 -1.49 -0.93 -31.83
N ALA A 340 -2.22 -1.25 -32.90
CA ALA A 340 -3.41 -2.09 -32.84
C ALA A 340 -3.10 -3.53 -32.39
N ASP A 341 -2.05 -4.14 -32.94
CA ASP A 341 -1.61 -5.49 -32.57
C ASP A 341 -1.13 -5.53 -31.10
N ASP A 342 -0.29 -4.57 -30.70
CA ASP A 342 0.17 -4.44 -29.32
C ASP A 342 -1.00 -4.29 -28.35
N THR A 343 -1.98 -3.45 -28.71
CA THR A 343 -3.20 -3.24 -27.89
C THR A 343 -4.03 -4.51 -27.80
N THR A 344 -4.16 -5.26 -28.89
CA THR A 344 -4.92 -6.52 -28.95
C THR A 344 -4.27 -7.60 -28.09
N VAL A 345 -2.94 -7.67 -28.05
CA VAL A 345 -2.21 -8.57 -27.15
C VAL A 345 -2.55 -8.27 -25.69
N VAL A 346 -2.49 -7.01 -25.28
CA VAL A 346 -2.81 -6.61 -23.89
C VAL A 346 -4.28 -6.81 -23.56
N GLU A 347 -5.19 -6.56 -24.51
CA GLU A 347 -6.62 -6.88 -24.36
C GLU A 347 -6.83 -8.37 -24.05
N GLY A 348 -6.21 -9.27 -24.81
CA GLY A 348 -6.29 -10.71 -24.55
C GLY A 348 -5.70 -11.13 -23.20
N LEU A 349 -4.76 -10.38 -22.64
CA LEU A 349 -4.22 -10.61 -21.30
C LEU A 349 -5.21 -10.19 -20.21
N LEU A 350 -5.90 -9.06 -20.39
CA LEU A 350 -6.98 -8.62 -19.50
C LEU A 350 -8.11 -9.66 -19.45
N GLU A 351 -8.53 -10.19 -20.60
CA GLU A 351 -9.58 -11.21 -20.70
C GLU A 351 -9.19 -12.51 -19.98
N LYS A 352 -7.95 -12.99 -20.19
CA LYS A 352 -7.45 -14.19 -19.50
C LYS A 352 -7.39 -13.99 -17.98
N CYS A 353 -6.93 -12.83 -17.53
CA CYS A 353 -6.90 -12.52 -16.10
C CYS A 353 -8.31 -12.43 -15.51
N GLN A 354 -9.25 -11.80 -16.23
CA GLN A 354 -10.66 -11.78 -15.84
C GLN A 354 -11.24 -13.19 -15.72
N HIS A 355 -10.94 -14.08 -16.67
CA HIS A 355 -11.37 -15.47 -16.60
C HIS A 355 -10.84 -16.18 -15.35
N SER A 356 -9.56 -16.00 -15.01
CA SER A 356 -8.98 -16.60 -13.79
C SER A 356 -9.63 -16.10 -12.49
N ILE A 357 -10.11 -14.85 -12.45
CA ILE A 357 -10.88 -14.33 -11.31
C ILE A 357 -12.23 -15.06 -11.21
N HIS A 358 -12.92 -15.26 -12.33
CA HIS A 358 -14.18 -16.01 -12.36
C HIS A 358 -13.98 -17.47 -11.96
N GLU A 359 -12.95 -18.15 -12.45
CA GLU A 359 -12.60 -19.52 -12.07
C GLU A 359 -12.34 -19.65 -10.55
N LEU A 360 -11.66 -18.67 -9.95
CA LEU A 360 -11.44 -18.63 -8.51
C LEU A 360 -12.75 -18.50 -7.73
N GLN A 361 -13.67 -17.64 -8.18
CA GLN A 361 -14.99 -17.47 -7.57
C GLN A 361 -15.86 -18.73 -7.70
N GLU A 362 -15.88 -19.36 -8.88
CA GLU A 362 -16.62 -20.60 -9.12
C GLU A 362 -16.09 -21.74 -8.26
N SER A 363 -14.76 -21.87 -8.14
CA SER A 363 -14.10 -22.86 -7.29
C SER A 363 -14.52 -22.70 -5.82
N ALA A 364 -14.57 -21.46 -5.31
CA ALA A 364 -15.04 -21.18 -3.96
C ALA A 364 -16.52 -21.53 -3.76
N ASN A 365 -17.38 -21.24 -4.74
CA ASN A 365 -18.82 -21.52 -4.69
C ASN A 365 -19.14 -23.01 -4.77
N ASN A 366 -18.46 -23.76 -5.66
CA ASN A 366 -18.65 -25.19 -5.84
C ASN A 366 -18.27 -25.97 -4.58
N THR A 367 -17.22 -25.54 -3.89
CA THR A 367 -16.81 -26.10 -2.60
C THR A 367 -17.91 -25.91 -1.53
N GLY A 368 -18.70 -24.84 -1.61
CA GLY A 368 -19.86 -24.61 -0.76
C GLY A 368 -21.12 -25.41 -1.15
N ALA A 369 -21.34 -25.66 -2.44
CA ALA A 369 -22.54 -26.35 -2.96
C ALA A 369 -22.54 -27.87 -2.71
N LEU A 370 -21.40 -28.55 -2.92
CA LEU A 370 -21.25 -30.01 -2.72
C LEU A 370 -21.57 -30.47 -1.27
N ARG A 371 -21.42 -29.59 -0.27
CA ARG A 371 -21.77 -29.90 1.13
C ARG A 371 -23.23 -29.71 1.49
N ARG A 372 -23.99 -28.78 0.88
CA ARG A 372 -25.43 -28.68 1.14
C ARG A 372 -26.17 -29.97 0.80
N ALA A 373 -25.66 -30.72 -0.18
CA ALA A 373 -26.14 -32.06 -0.51
C ALA A 373 -25.69 -33.14 0.50
N SER A 374 -24.53 -32.96 1.16
CA SER A 374 -23.92 -33.96 2.05
C SER A 374 -24.32 -33.81 3.53
N THR A 375 -24.77 -32.62 3.97
CA THR A 375 -25.27 -32.37 5.35
C THR A 375 -26.67 -32.95 5.61
N ALA A 376 -27.26 -33.68 4.66
CA ALA A 376 -28.51 -34.41 4.85
C ALA A 376 -28.35 -35.74 5.61
N THR A 377 -27.13 -36.14 6.00
CA THR A 377 -26.84 -37.38 6.74
C THR A 377 -26.03 -37.11 8.01
N ASN A 378 -26.63 -37.42 9.16
CA ASN A 378 -26.21 -37.09 10.52
C ASN A 378 -24.82 -37.67 10.94
N GLY A 379 -23.96 -36.85 11.56
CA GLY A 379 -22.67 -37.21 12.17
C GLY A 379 -22.06 -36.03 12.98
N PRO A 380 -21.10 -36.25 13.90
CA PRO A 380 -20.88 -35.44 15.11
C PRO A 380 -20.36 -34.00 14.85
N GLU A 381 -20.92 -33.04 15.61
CA GLU A 381 -21.05 -31.62 15.25
C GLU A 381 -19.84 -30.70 15.56
N GLU A 382 -18.88 -31.10 16.40
CA GLU A 382 -17.86 -30.16 16.93
C GLU A 382 -16.66 -29.90 16.00
N MET A 383 -16.10 -30.92 15.34
CA MET A 383 -14.95 -30.76 14.43
C MET A 383 -15.35 -30.16 13.07
N ASP A 384 -16.64 -30.17 12.75
CA ASP A 384 -17.20 -29.57 11.54
C ASP A 384 -17.33 -28.04 11.64
N SER A 385 -17.50 -27.49 12.85
CA SER A 385 -17.72 -26.06 13.08
C SER A 385 -16.49 -25.20 12.72
N ALA A 386 -15.29 -25.56 13.19
CA ALA A 386 -14.07 -24.80 12.90
C ALA A 386 -13.71 -24.79 11.40
N ASN A 387 -13.84 -25.94 10.73
CA ASN A 387 -13.62 -26.05 9.29
C ASN A 387 -14.64 -25.26 8.46
N ASN A 388 -15.88 -25.15 8.95
CA ASN A 388 -16.92 -24.34 8.29
C ASN A 388 -16.63 -22.83 8.42
N ILE A 389 -16.14 -22.38 9.58
CA ILE A 389 -15.72 -20.97 9.77
C ILE A 389 -14.55 -20.64 8.84
N GLU A 390 -13.50 -21.47 8.81
CA GLU A 390 -12.33 -21.21 7.94
C GLU A 390 -12.72 -21.13 6.45
N ARG A 391 -13.59 -22.03 5.99
CA ARG A 391 -14.10 -22.00 4.60
C ARG A 391 -14.97 -20.79 4.31
N ALA A 392 -15.84 -20.38 5.24
CA ALA A 392 -16.65 -19.17 5.08
C ALA A 392 -15.78 -17.92 5.02
N THR A 393 -14.74 -17.84 5.87
CA THR A 393 -13.74 -16.77 5.82
C THR A 393 -12.97 -16.78 4.49
N TYR A 394 -12.59 -17.95 3.99
CA TYR A 394 -11.93 -18.07 2.68
C TYR A 394 -12.84 -17.60 1.54
N ALA A 395 -14.10 -18.05 1.50
CA ALA A 395 -15.07 -17.63 0.48
C ALA A 395 -15.33 -16.11 0.52
N ALA A 396 -15.42 -15.52 1.72
CA ALA A 396 -15.53 -14.07 1.87
C ALA A 396 -14.29 -13.34 1.31
N ARG A 397 -13.08 -13.85 1.57
CA ARG A 397 -11.84 -13.31 1.00
C ARG A 397 -11.78 -13.44 -0.52
N VAL A 398 -12.25 -14.56 -1.09
CA VAL A 398 -12.38 -14.71 -2.54
C VAL A 398 -13.33 -13.66 -3.11
N GLY A 399 -14.46 -13.40 -2.44
CA GLY A 399 -15.40 -12.34 -2.82
C GLY A 399 -14.74 -10.95 -2.86
N LEU A 400 -13.96 -10.62 -1.82
CA LEU A 400 -13.21 -9.36 -1.75
C LEU A 400 -12.17 -9.25 -2.88
N VAL A 401 -11.30 -10.26 -3.00
CA VAL A 401 -10.23 -10.28 -4.01
C VAL A 401 -10.78 -10.20 -5.42
N ALA A 402 -11.89 -10.90 -5.70
CA ALA A 402 -12.53 -10.84 -7.00
C ALA A 402 -13.13 -9.45 -7.28
N ALA A 403 -13.78 -8.81 -6.29
CA ALA A 403 -14.34 -7.47 -6.48
C ALA A 403 -13.24 -6.41 -6.71
N TYR A 404 -12.19 -6.41 -5.88
CA TYR A 404 -11.03 -5.52 -6.04
C TYR A 404 -10.26 -5.77 -7.33
N GLY A 405 -10.00 -7.05 -7.66
CA GLY A 405 -9.33 -7.45 -8.89
C GLY A 405 -10.10 -7.05 -10.14
N THR A 406 -11.43 -7.24 -10.14
CA THR A 406 -12.31 -6.82 -11.24
C THR A 406 -12.30 -5.30 -11.44
N HIS A 407 -12.37 -4.53 -10.34
CA HIS A 407 -12.24 -3.08 -10.44
C HIS A 407 -10.90 -2.68 -11.07
N ILE A 408 -9.79 -3.22 -10.57
CA ILE A 408 -8.46 -2.91 -11.11
C ILE A 408 -8.36 -3.30 -12.59
N LEU A 409 -8.87 -4.47 -13.01
CA LEU A 409 -8.90 -4.86 -14.43
C LEU A 409 -9.63 -3.83 -15.30
N HIS A 410 -10.77 -3.32 -14.85
CA HIS A 410 -11.46 -2.25 -15.56
C HIS A 410 -10.63 -0.95 -15.62
N VAL A 411 -9.92 -0.60 -14.55
CA VAL A 411 -8.99 0.54 -14.57
C VAL A 411 -7.83 0.30 -15.55
N LEU A 412 -7.27 -0.90 -15.60
CA LEU A 412 -6.23 -1.25 -16.56
C LEU A 412 -6.75 -1.17 -18.01
N ALA A 413 -7.97 -1.62 -18.27
CA ALA A 413 -8.61 -1.47 -19.57
C ALA A 413 -8.84 0.02 -19.95
N VAL A 414 -9.28 0.85 -18.99
CA VAL A 414 -9.38 2.31 -19.17
C VAL A 414 -8.02 2.91 -19.50
N LEU A 415 -6.93 2.49 -18.84
CA LEU A 415 -5.57 2.94 -19.12
C LEU A 415 -5.05 2.44 -20.48
N LEU A 416 -5.46 1.26 -20.93
CA LEU A 416 -5.07 0.71 -22.23
C LEU A 416 -5.69 1.52 -23.39
N TYR A 417 -6.99 1.82 -23.29
CA TYR A 417 -7.74 2.48 -24.37
C TYR A 417 -7.71 4.00 -24.31
N GLY A 418 -7.79 4.56 -23.10
CA GLY A 418 -7.93 5.98 -22.85
C GLY A 418 -6.61 6.75 -22.85
N LYS A 419 -6.73 8.07 -22.97
CA LYS A 419 -5.62 8.99 -22.65
C LYS A 419 -5.43 9.01 -21.13
N TRP A 420 -4.18 9.06 -20.69
CA TRP A 420 -3.85 9.08 -19.26
C TRP A 420 -3.95 10.48 -18.65
N ASP A 421 -3.75 11.53 -19.45
CA ASP A 421 -3.70 12.91 -18.98
C ASP A 421 -5.10 13.56 -18.95
N PRO A 422 -5.59 13.99 -17.77
CA PRO A 422 -6.95 14.52 -17.64
C PRO A 422 -7.14 15.85 -18.36
N LEU A 423 -6.08 16.66 -18.53
CA LEU A 423 -6.19 17.93 -19.23
C LEU A 423 -6.20 17.74 -20.73
N ASP A 424 -5.44 16.78 -21.27
CA ASP A 424 -5.52 16.43 -22.69
C ASP A 424 -6.86 15.77 -23.04
N MET A 425 -7.47 15.05 -22.09
CA MET A 425 -8.85 14.54 -22.23
C MET A 425 -9.87 15.68 -22.31
N LEU A 426 -9.71 16.73 -21.50
CA LEU A 426 -10.64 17.87 -21.41
C LEU A 426 -10.38 18.95 -22.48
N SER A 427 -9.13 19.18 -22.90
CA SER A 427 -8.72 20.32 -23.77
C SER A 427 -9.20 20.22 -25.21
N THR A 428 -9.45 19.00 -25.70
CA THR A 428 -10.08 18.73 -27.00
C THR A 428 -11.47 19.36 -27.16
N SER A 429 -12.04 19.93 -26.10
CA SER A 429 -13.31 20.66 -26.12
C SER A 429 -13.20 22.15 -26.45
N THR A 430 -11.99 22.74 -26.49
CA THR A 430 -11.83 24.21 -26.50
C THR A 430 -11.26 24.85 -27.76
N THR A 431 -10.87 24.07 -28.79
CA THR A 431 -10.18 24.61 -29.99
C THR A 431 -10.94 24.44 -31.30
N SER A 432 -12.27 24.46 -31.29
CA SER A 432 -13.05 24.54 -32.53
C SER A 432 -13.36 25.98 -33.00
N ASN A 433 -12.78 27.03 -32.41
CA ASN A 433 -13.15 28.43 -32.71
C ASN A 433 -11.97 29.42 -32.87
N VAL A 434 -10.76 28.99 -33.26
CA VAL A 434 -9.75 29.93 -33.78
C VAL A 434 -9.09 29.31 -35.01
N ALA A 435 -9.46 29.84 -36.17
CA ALA A 435 -8.78 29.56 -37.43
C ALA A 435 -7.44 30.31 -37.45
N ASP A 436 -6.36 29.62 -37.09
CA ASP A 436 -5.01 30.06 -37.43
C ASP A 436 -4.50 29.20 -38.59
N GLU A 437 -4.66 29.73 -39.80
CA GLU A 437 -3.96 29.30 -41.00
C GLU A 437 -2.47 29.62 -40.85
N HIS A 438 -1.64 28.63 -40.47
CA HIS A 438 -0.26 28.41 -40.97
C HIS A 438 0.51 27.44 -40.05
N ASN A 439 0.14 26.15 -40.07
CA ASN A 439 1.11 25.07 -39.98
C ASN A 439 0.48 23.73 -40.40
N THR A 440 0.56 23.41 -41.68
CA THR A 440 0.32 22.08 -42.21
C THR A 440 1.47 21.16 -41.80
N THR A 441 1.29 20.39 -40.71
CA THR A 441 1.71 18.98 -40.54
C THR A 441 1.39 18.46 -39.14
N ALA A 442 0.62 17.36 -39.08
CA ALA A 442 0.44 16.43 -37.96
C ALA A 442 -0.32 16.90 -36.69
N ASN A 443 -1.64 16.77 -36.72
CA ASN A 443 -2.37 15.76 -35.93
C ASN A 443 -3.86 15.95 -36.20
N SER A 444 -4.43 15.08 -37.02
CA SER A 444 -5.86 15.07 -37.28
C SER A 444 -6.63 14.83 -35.99
N ASP A 445 -7.66 15.64 -35.84
CA ASP A 445 -8.87 15.46 -35.05
C ASP A 445 -9.33 13.98 -35.00
N ASP A 446 -8.84 13.21 -34.03
CA ASP A 446 -9.13 11.76 -33.83
C ASP A 446 -10.22 11.56 -32.76
N TRP A 447 -11.22 12.45 -32.73
CA TRP A 447 -12.31 12.44 -31.75
C TRP A 447 -13.69 12.06 -32.33
N VAL A 448 -13.79 11.69 -33.61
CA VAL A 448 -15.03 11.09 -34.15
C VAL A 448 -15.19 9.68 -33.58
N THR A 449 -15.96 9.55 -32.49
CA THR A 449 -16.32 8.34 -31.71
C THR A 449 -15.54 7.05 -32.06
N PRO A 450 -14.22 6.98 -31.76
CA PRO A 450 -13.43 5.80 -32.08
C PRO A 450 -13.87 4.63 -31.18
N ALA A 451 -13.81 3.39 -31.68
CA ALA A 451 -14.14 2.20 -30.90
C ALA A 451 -13.43 2.13 -29.52
N ARG A 452 -12.22 2.70 -29.43
CA ARG A 452 -11.44 2.85 -28.18
C ARG A 452 -12.17 3.67 -27.11
N PHE A 453 -12.85 4.73 -27.52
CA PHE A 453 -13.59 5.60 -26.61
C PHE A 453 -14.78 4.87 -26.00
N ILE A 454 -15.54 4.11 -26.81
CA ILE A 454 -16.67 3.31 -26.35
C ILE A 454 -16.20 2.22 -25.39
N LYS A 455 -15.10 1.51 -25.71
CA LYS A 455 -14.49 0.53 -24.80
C LYS A 455 -14.09 1.16 -23.47
N CYS A 456 -13.42 2.32 -23.51
CA CYS A 456 -13.02 3.06 -22.31
C CYS A 456 -14.24 3.46 -21.46
N ALA A 457 -15.32 3.94 -22.11
CA ALA A 457 -16.56 4.30 -21.44
C ALA A 457 -17.22 3.12 -20.73
N SER A 458 -17.36 2.01 -21.45
CA SER A 458 -17.96 0.79 -20.93
C SER A 458 -17.18 0.28 -19.70
N HIS A 459 -15.85 0.20 -19.79
CA HIS A 459 -15.03 -0.22 -18.65
C HIS A 459 -15.08 0.76 -17.48
N ALA A 460 -15.25 2.07 -17.70
CA ALA A 460 -15.38 3.02 -16.61
C ALA A 460 -16.67 2.81 -15.80
N VAL A 461 -17.79 2.58 -16.49
CA VAL A 461 -19.08 2.30 -15.86
C VAL A 461 -19.04 0.95 -15.15
N SER A 462 -18.56 -0.12 -15.81
CA SER A 462 -18.36 -1.42 -15.15
C SER A 462 -17.39 -1.32 -13.96
N GLY A 463 -16.36 -0.48 -14.07
CA GLY A 463 -15.44 -0.14 -12.99
C GLY A 463 -16.16 0.45 -11.78
N SER A 464 -17.11 1.36 -11.96
CA SER A 464 -17.93 1.89 -10.87
C SER A 464 -18.91 0.87 -10.28
N GLN A 465 -19.44 -0.05 -11.09
CA GLN A 465 -20.28 -1.16 -10.59
C GLN A 465 -19.47 -2.11 -9.71
N ALA A 466 -18.23 -2.40 -10.09
CA ALA A 466 -17.29 -3.15 -9.25
C ALA A 466 -17.01 -2.40 -7.94
N VAL A 467 -16.86 -1.07 -7.94
CA VAL A 467 -16.76 -0.27 -6.71
C VAL A 467 -18.00 -0.38 -5.83
N ALA A 468 -19.21 -0.37 -6.42
CA ALA A 468 -20.44 -0.58 -5.66
C ALA A 468 -20.48 -1.97 -4.99
N ALA A 469 -19.96 -3.01 -5.67
CA ALA A 469 -19.80 -4.34 -5.08
C ALA A 469 -18.75 -4.35 -3.96
N ILE A 470 -17.62 -3.66 -4.14
CA ILE A 470 -16.60 -3.50 -3.11
C ILE A 470 -17.21 -2.85 -1.85
N ILE A 471 -17.94 -1.73 -1.97
CA ILE A 471 -18.55 -1.04 -0.82
C ILE A 471 -19.52 -1.95 -0.04
N LYS A 472 -20.19 -2.90 -0.71
CA LYS A 472 -21.07 -3.87 -0.05
C LYS A 472 -20.29 -4.92 0.75
N LEU A 473 -19.11 -5.30 0.27
CA LEU A 473 -18.26 -6.34 0.89
C LEU A 473 -17.29 -5.76 1.93
N ASP A 474 -16.80 -4.55 1.70
CA ASP A 474 -15.84 -3.81 2.51
C ASP A 474 -16.30 -2.33 2.64
N PRO A 475 -17.24 -2.04 3.56
CA PRO A 475 -17.83 -0.71 3.70
C PRO A 475 -16.84 0.36 4.18
N GLU A 476 -15.73 -0.05 4.81
CA GLU A 476 -14.67 0.83 5.31
C GLU A 476 -13.48 0.89 4.35
N LEU A 477 -13.51 0.17 3.23
CA LEU A 477 -12.41 0.06 2.26
C LEU A 477 -11.06 -0.27 2.91
N ALA A 478 -11.09 -1.09 3.96
CA ALA A 478 -9.94 -1.41 4.80
C ALA A 478 -9.07 -2.55 4.23
N PHE A 479 -9.54 -3.28 3.21
CA PHE A 479 -8.83 -4.42 2.64
C PHE A 479 -7.53 -4.02 1.93
N MET A 480 -7.53 -2.92 1.17
CA MET A 480 -6.37 -2.44 0.42
C MET A 480 -6.32 -0.90 0.26
N PRO A 481 -6.40 -0.14 1.37
CA PRO A 481 -6.61 1.31 1.35
C PRO A 481 -5.50 2.10 0.64
N TYR A 482 -4.23 1.71 0.79
CA TYR A 482 -3.10 2.41 0.15
C TYR A 482 -3.17 2.36 -1.38
N LEU A 483 -3.42 1.18 -1.96
CA LEU A 483 -3.41 0.99 -3.41
C LEU A 483 -4.74 1.39 -4.05
N PHE A 484 -5.86 1.07 -3.39
CA PHE A 484 -7.19 1.26 -3.97
C PHE A 484 -7.49 2.71 -4.35
N GLY A 485 -7.08 3.68 -3.51
CA GLY A 485 -7.29 5.10 -3.79
C GLY A 485 -6.68 5.57 -5.12
N ILE A 486 -5.53 5.02 -5.50
CA ILE A 486 -4.82 5.37 -6.73
C ILE A 486 -5.55 4.79 -7.95
N TYR A 487 -5.95 3.52 -7.89
CA TYR A 487 -6.72 2.90 -8.98
C TYR A 487 -8.10 3.53 -9.14
N LEU A 488 -8.78 3.82 -8.02
CA LEU A 488 -10.05 4.53 -8.00
C LEU A 488 -9.92 5.87 -8.73
N LEU A 489 -8.87 6.65 -8.46
CA LEU A 489 -8.61 7.91 -9.15
C LEU A 489 -8.42 7.69 -10.67
N HIS A 490 -7.52 6.78 -11.05
CA HIS A 490 -7.21 6.52 -12.47
C HIS A 490 -8.44 6.08 -13.27
N GLY A 491 -9.28 5.20 -12.71
CA GLY A 491 -10.53 4.79 -13.35
C GLY A 491 -11.58 5.91 -13.45
N SER A 492 -11.43 6.98 -12.68
CA SER A 492 -12.44 8.05 -12.57
C SER A 492 -12.25 9.22 -13.52
N PHE A 493 -11.07 9.41 -14.13
CA PHE A 493 -10.84 10.55 -15.02
C PHE A 493 -11.74 10.55 -16.26
N ILE A 494 -12.04 9.36 -16.80
CA ILE A 494 -12.95 9.23 -17.93
C ILE A 494 -14.42 9.49 -17.53
N LEU A 495 -14.83 9.13 -16.31
CA LEU A 495 -16.14 9.50 -15.78
C LEU A 495 -16.28 11.01 -15.57
N LEU A 496 -15.20 11.67 -15.10
CA LEU A 496 -15.15 13.13 -15.03
C LEU A 496 -15.33 13.77 -16.42
N LEU A 497 -14.69 13.19 -17.45
CA LEU A 497 -14.86 13.64 -18.84
C LEU A 497 -16.31 13.48 -19.30
N PHE A 498 -16.97 12.34 -19.03
CA PHE A 498 -18.38 12.16 -19.38
C PHE A 498 -19.27 13.15 -18.67
N ALA A 499 -19.06 13.34 -17.36
CA ALA A 499 -19.81 14.30 -16.59
C ALA A 499 -19.71 15.70 -17.20
N ASP A 500 -18.50 16.14 -17.55
CA ASP A 500 -18.29 17.46 -18.18
C ASP A 500 -18.99 17.60 -19.54
N ARG A 501 -19.15 16.50 -20.29
CA ARG A 501 -19.74 16.49 -21.64
C ARG A 501 -21.22 16.13 -21.69
N MET A 502 -21.84 15.67 -20.59
CA MET A 502 -23.28 15.36 -20.54
C MET A 502 -24.16 16.49 -21.10
N PRO A 503 -23.91 17.80 -20.80
CA PRO A 503 -24.71 18.89 -21.37
C PRO A 503 -24.65 18.99 -22.90
N GLN A 504 -23.55 18.55 -23.50
CA GLN A 504 -23.30 18.62 -24.96
C GLN A 504 -23.82 17.39 -25.71
N LEU A 505 -23.98 16.25 -25.02
CA LEU A 505 -24.32 14.95 -25.61
C LEU A 505 -25.81 14.58 -25.52
N GLY A 506 -26.69 15.56 -25.32
CA GLY A 506 -28.14 15.34 -25.27
C GLY A 506 -28.75 15.34 -23.87
N GLY A 507 -28.01 15.77 -22.85
CA GLY A 507 -28.51 16.00 -21.50
C GLY A 507 -28.02 14.99 -20.44
N PRO A 508 -28.62 14.98 -19.24
CA PRO A 508 -28.20 14.13 -18.13
C PRO A 508 -28.28 12.64 -18.49
N ASN A 509 -27.23 11.88 -18.18
CA ASN A 509 -27.21 10.42 -18.31
C ASN A 509 -27.24 9.78 -16.91
N PRO A 510 -28.32 9.07 -16.54
CA PRO A 510 -28.48 8.52 -15.19
C PRO A 510 -27.41 7.47 -14.83
N GLU A 511 -26.94 6.68 -15.79
CA GLU A 511 -25.90 5.66 -15.55
C GLU A 511 -24.56 6.32 -15.22
N VAL A 512 -24.20 7.38 -15.93
CA VAL A 512 -22.97 8.15 -15.67
C VAL A 512 -23.08 8.90 -14.34
N GLU A 513 -24.25 9.47 -14.03
CA GLU A 513 -24.48 10.11 -12.74
C GLU A 513 -24.34 9.13 -11.57
N GLU A 514 -24.97 7.96 -11.66
CA GLU A 514 -24.87 6.90 -10.65
C GLU A 514 -23.42 6.41 -10.49
N ALA A 515 -22.72 6.23 -11.61
CA ALA A 515 -21.29 5.88 -11.62
C ALA A 515 -20.47 6.94 -10.87
N CYS A 516 -20.65 8.22 -11.19
CA CYS A 516 -19.94 9.31 -10.54
C CYS A 516 -20.28 9.43 -9.05
N GLU A 517 -21.54 9.26 -8.63
CA GLU A 517 -21.93 9.28 -7.21
C GLU A 517 -21.31 8.11 -6.43
N THR A 518 -21.28 6.93 -7.03
CA THR A 518 -20.60 5.74 -6.45
C THR A 518 -19.12 6.01 -6.22
N ILE A 519 -18.45 6.62 -7.21
CA ILE A 519 -17.04 6.99 -7.12
C ILE A 519 -16.79 8.08 -6.07
N VAL A 520 -17.67 9.10 -5.99
CA VAL A 520 -17.59 10.14 -4.96
C VAL A 520 -17.69 9.52 -3.58
N ARG A 521 -18.66 8.61 -3.37
CA ARG A 521 -18.84 7.89 -2.10
C ARG A 521 -17.60 7.06 -1.74
N ALA A 522 -17.04 6.34 -2.71
CA ALA A 522 -15.83 5.57 -2.49
C ALA A 522 -14.63 6.45 -2.08
N HIS A 523 -14.46 7.61 -2.73
CA HIS A 523 -13.41 8.56 -2.33
C HIS A 523 -13.63 9.10 -0.92
N GLU A 524 -14.88 9.32 -0.50
CA GLU A 524 -15.19 9.79 0.86
C GLU A 524 -14.82 8.77 1.92
N ILE A 525 -15.15 7.49 1.69
CA ILE A 525 -14.74 6.39 2.57
C ILE A 525 -13.21 6.30 2.60
N CYS A 526 -12.55 6.29 1.42
CA CYS A 526 -11.09 6.28 1.32
C CYS A 526 -10.43 7.41 2.12
N ILE A 527 -10.99 8.62 2.11
CA ILE A 527 -10.43 9.77 2.85
C ILE A 527 -10.52 9.54 4.37
N VAL A 528 -11.56 8.85 4.86
CA VAL A 528 -11.70 8.49 6.27
C VAL A 528 -10.70 7.40 6.64
N THR A 529 -10.55 6.38 5.80
CA THR A 529 -9.68 5.21 6.04
C THR A 529 -8.19 5.53 5.92
N LEU A 530 -7.80 6.20 4.84
CA LEU A 530 -6.43 6.66 4.58
C LEU A 530 -6.47 7.96 3.80
N SER A 531 -6.49 9.07 4.53
CA SER A 531 -6.55 10.40 3.94
C SER A 531 -5.32 10.73 3.09
N THR A 532 -5.53 10.95 1.79
CA THR A 532 -4.54 11.60 0.93
C THR A 532 -5.08 12.89 0.28
N GLU A 533 -4.18 13.83 0.00
CA GLU A 533 -4.56 15.11 -0.63
C GLU A 533 -5.17 14.94 -2.02
N PHE A 534 -4.69 13.97 -2.82
CA PHE A 534 -5.19 13.78 -4.17
C PHE A 534 -6.64 13.29 -4.17
N GLN A 535 -7.01 12.39 -3.24
CA GLN A 535 -8.39 11.93 -3.10
C GLN A 535 -9.32 13.09 -2.74
N ARG A 536 -8.92 13.95 -1.78
CA ARG A 536 -9.70 15.13 -1.39
C ARG A 536 -9.88 16.12 -2.55
N SER A 537 -8.80 16.37 -3.30
CA SER A 537 -8.81 17.25 -4.46
C SER A 537 -9.73 16.73 -5.56
N PHE A 538 -9.57 15.46 -5.95
CA PHE A 538 -10.38 14.84 -6.99
C PHE A 538 -11.86 14.73 -6.61
N ARG A 539 -12.16 14.31 -5.37
CA ARG A 539 -13.54 14.27 -4.86
C ARG A 539 -14.22 15.65 -4.96
N ARG A 540 -13.50 16.74 -4.69
CA ARG A 540 -14.03 18.10 -4.85
C ARG A 540 -14.32 18.44 -6.31
N ILE A 541 -13.41 18.08 -7.22
CA ILE A 541 -13.55 18.30 -8.67
C ILE A 541 -14.74 17.54 -9.26
N LEU A 542 -14.86 16.25 -8.94
CA LEU A 542 -15.94 15.43 -9.47
C LEU A 542 -17.30 15.89 -8.94
N ARG A 543 -17.39 16.17 -7.64
CA ARG A 543 -18.60 16.69 -7.01
C ARG A 543 -19.03 18.04 -7.61
N SER A 544 -18.08 18.98 -7.79
CA SER A 544 -18.41 20.28 -8.38
C SER A 544 -18.87 20.15 -9.83
N THR A 545 -18.28 19.22 -10.59
CA THR A 545 -18.69 18.95 -11.97
C THR A 545 -20.11 18.38 -12.03
N LEU A 546 -20.46 17.41 -11.18
CA LEU A 546 -21.84 16.90 -11.11
C LEU A 546 -22.86 17.98 -10.72
N TYR A 547 -22.54 18.81 -9.73
CA TYR A 547 -23.41 19.93 -9.36
C TYR A 547 -23.61 20.90 -10.52
N ALA A 548 -22.53 21.23 -11.24
CA ALA A 548 -22.58 22.12 -12.39
C ALA A 548 -23.44 21.55 -13.52
N VAL A 549 -23.41 20.24 -13.78
CA VAL A 549 -24.24 19.59 -14.80
C VAL A 549 -25.72 19.58 -14.40
N ARG A 550 -26.02 19.41 -13.11
CA ARG A 550 -27.39 19.43 -12.58
C ARG A 550 -28.00 20.83 -12.55
N SER A 551 -27.18 21.86 -12.38
CA SER A 551 -27.60 23.25 -12.52
C SER A 551 -27.54 23.65 -14.00
N THR A 552 -28.65 24.08 -14.60
CA THR A 552 -28.74 24.52 -16.02
C THR A 552 -27.91 25.77 -16.39
N GLU A 553 -26.88 26.15 -15.61
CA GLU A 553 -25.96 27.24 -15.90
C GLU A 553 -24.69 26.71 -16.59
N PRO A 554 -24.45 27.03 -17.88
CA PRO A 554 -23.20 26.68 -18.55
C PRO A 554 -22.08 27.55 -17.99
N LYS A 555 -21.24 26.99 -17.13
CA LYS A 555 -20.00 27.65 -16.69
C LYS A 555 -18.80 27.07 -17.43
N LEU A 556 -18.00 27.97 -18.03
CA LEU A 556 -16.64 27.69 -18.49
C LEU A 556 -15.91 26.86 -17.44
N ILE A 557 -15.05 25.93 -17.89
CA ILE A 557 -14.15 25.14 -17.03
C ILE A 557 -13.57 26.07 -15.96
N ASP A 558 -13.97 25.85 -14.70
CA ASP A 558 -13.51 26.66 -13.58
C ASP A 558 -11.97 26.72 -13.61
N PRO A 559 -11.33 27.89 -13.68
CA PRO A 559 -9.87 28.00 -13.64
C PRO A 559 -9.28 27.29 -12.41
N ALA A 560 -10.00 27.20 -11.30
CA ALA A 560 -9.60 26.42 -10.14
C ALA A 560 -9.58 24.90 -10.42
N ARG A 561 -10.52 24.39 -11.22
CA ARG A 561 -10.56 22.99 -11.66
C ARG A 561 -9.38 22.66 -12.56
N ARG A 562 -9.10 23.52 -13.55
CA ARG A 562 -7.93 23.34 -14.43
C ARG A 562 -6.63 23.32 -13.63
N LYS A 563 -6.44 24.29 -12.74
CA LYS A 563 -5.26 24.37 -11.85
C LYS A 563 -5.11 23.13 -10.95
N ALA A 564 -6.21 22.58 -10.44
CA ALA A 564 -6.15 21.38 -9.63
C ALA A 564 -5.77 20.13 -10.45
N LEU A 565 -6.18 20.05 -11.72
CA LEU A 565 -5.78 18.97 -12.64
C LEU A 565 -4.37 19.16 -13.21
N GLU A 566 -3.84 20.38 -13.27
CA GLU A 566 -2.45 20.66 -13.68
C GLU A 566 -1.41 20.01 -12.74
N MET A 567 -1.81 19.68 -11.52
CA MET A 567 -0.98 18.91 -10.59
C MET A 567 -0.82 17.44 -11.02
N TYR A 568 -1.65 16.96 -11.95
CA TYR A 568 -1.68 15.57 -12.40
C TYR A 568 -1.46 15.51 -13.92
N ARG A 569 -0.19 15.40 -14.35
CA ARG A 569 0.16 15.39 -15.78
C ARG A 569 0.84 14.09 -16.21
N TRP A 570 0.20 13.35 -17.11
CA TRP A 570 0.75 12.13 -17.76
C TRP A 570 1.10 12.37 -19.22
N THR A 571 1.75 13.50 -19.48
CA THR A 571 2.30 13.86 -20.79
C THR A 571 3.82 13.72 -20.80
N ARG A 572 4.43 13.96 -21.96
CA ARG A 572 5.88 14.02 -22.10
C ARG A 572 6.45 15.10 -21.16
N GLY A 573 7.27 14.67 -20.18
CA GLY A 573 7.85 15.56 -19.16
C GLY A 573 6.93 15.84 -17.96
N GLY A 574 5.67 15.39 -18.00
CA GLY A 574 4.77 15.35 -16.85
C GLY A 574 5.21 14.30 -15.83
N ARG A 575 4.83 14.49 -14.56
CA ARG A 575 5.29 13.66 -13.43
C ARG A 575 4.19 12.76 -12.84
N GLY A 576 3.06 12.60 -13.52
CA GLY A 576 1.92 11.81 -13.05
C GLY A 576 1.24 12.43 -11.82
N LEU A 577 0.93 11.61 -10.82
CA LEU A 577 0.46 11.99 -9.47
C LEU A 577 1.49 12.78 -8.66
N ALA A 578 2.69 13.01 -9.18
CA ALA A 578 3.73 13.72 -8.43
C ALA A 578 3.37 15.19 -8.23
N LEU A 579 2.73 15.40 -7.08
CA LEU A 579 2.45 16.66 -6.40
C LEU A 579 3.73 17.49 -6.20
#